data_AF-A0A7S1ML03-F1
#
_entry.id   AF-A0A7S1ML03-F1
#
_cell.length_a   1.000
_cell.length_b   1.000
_cell.length_c   1.000
_cell.angle_alpha   90.00
_cell.angle_beta   90.00
_cell.angle_gamma   90.00
#
_symmetry.space_group_name_H-M   'P 1'
#
loop_
_entity.id
_entity.type
_entity.pdbx_description
1 polymer ?
#
loop_
_entity_poly.entity_id
_entity_poly.type
_entity_poly.pdbx_seq_one_letter_code
_entity_poly.pdbx_strand_id
1 'polypeptide(L)'
;LIVRHGVMLVGSTMTGKTEARECVATALEDMASRGSSDKMARPVHQFIINPKSIFMHELYGQLDVNTNEWKDGHLAIIAKNCVKAAEESNDHSWIVFDGPVDTLWIESMNS
;
A
#
# COMPACT_ATOMS: atom_id res chain seq x y z
N LEU A 1 -8.59 5.53 8.11
CA LEU A 1 -9.17 6.21 6.93
C LEU A 1 -10.68 5.95 6.90
N ILE A 2 -11.48 6.90 7.36
CA ILE A 2 -12.91 6.67 7.62
C ILE A 2 -13.77 6.85 6.35
N VAL A 3 -13.24 7.56 5.33
CA VAL A 3 -14.04 8.03 4.17
C VAL A 3 -13.41 7.70 2.81
N ARG A 4 -12.11 7.44 2.73
CA ARG A 4 -11.39 7.21 1.46
C ARG A 4 -10.40 6.07 1.59
N HIS A 5 -10.37 5.19 0.59
CA HIS A 5 -9.41 4.08 0.53
C HIS A 5 -8.03 4.50 0.01
N GLY A 6 -7.94 5.62 -0.71
CA GLY A 6 -6.69 6.20 -1.21
C GLY A 6 -6.40 7.59 -0.65
N VAL A 7 -5.13 7.85 -0.33
CA VAL A 7 -4.61 9.15 0.12
C VAL A 7 -3.30 9.45 -0.59
N MET A 8 -3.08 10.70 -0.98
CA MET A 8 -1.81 11.18 -1.51
C MET A 8 -1.15 12.14 -0.53
N LEU A 9 0.09 11.86 -0.14
CA LEU A 9 0.96 12.78 0.59
C LEU A 9 1.81 13.54 -0.43
N VAL A 10 1.49 14.82 -0.66
CA VAL A 10 2.14 15.65 -1.69
C VAL A 10 3.02 16.70 -1.03
N GLY A 11 4.25 16.86 -1.56
CA GLY A 11 5.20 17.86 -1.09
C GLY A 11 6.60 17.58 -1.64
N SER A 12 7.49 18.57 -1.56
CA SER A 12 8.89 18.43 -2.00
C SER A 12 9.65 17.36 -1.23
N THR A 13 10.80 16.94 -1.74
CA THR A 13 11.71 16.03 -1.01
C THR A 13 12.09 16.64 0.33
N MET A 14 12.28 15.80 1.36
CA MET A 14 12.69 16.20 2.71
C MET A 14 11.68 17.07 3.49
N THR A 15 10.40 17.09 3.09
CA THR A 15 9.34 17.79 3.84
C THR A 15 8.64 16.91 4.90
N GLY A 16 9.26 15.79 5.31
CA GLY A 16 8.73 14.93 6.38
C GLY A 16 7.54 14.04 6.01
N LYS A 17 7.27 13.79 4.73
CA LYS A 17 6.14 12.93 4.30
C LYS A 17 6.23 11.51 4.85
N THR A 18 7.42 10.90 4.76
CA THR A 18 7.70 9.57 5.30
C THR A 18 7.50 9.57 6.82
N GLU A 19 8.11 10.52 7.52
CA GLU A 19 7.96 10.69 8.97
C GLU A 19 6.51 10.88 9.41
N ALA A 20 5.72 11.67 8.67
CA ALA A 20 4.31 11.87 8.98
C ALA A 20 3.51 10.56 8.90
N ARG A 21 3.77 9.72 7.88
CA ARG A 21 3.16 8.40 7.74
C ARG A 21 3.62 7.46 8.87
N GLU A 22 4.91 7.40 9.15
CA GLU A 22 5.47 6.54 10.21
C GLU A 22 4.93 6.93 11.59
N CYS A 23 4.88 8.23 11.91
CA CYS A 23 4.34 8.74 13.16
C CYS A 23 2.90 8.28 13.41
N VAL A 24 2.04 8.28 12.37
CA VAL A 24 0.67 7.77 12.49
C VAL A 24 0.66 6.26 12.67
N ALA A 25 1.48 5.50 11.94
CA ALA A 25 1.57 4.05 12.10
C ALA A 25 2.00 3.66 13.52
N THR A 26 3.07 4.27 14.03
CA THR A 26 3.58 4.05 15.39
C THR A 26 2.55 4.45 16.44
N ALA A 27 1.86 5.58 16.27
CA ALA A 27 0.83 5.99 17.22
C ALA A 27 -0.34 4.99 17.31
N LEU A 28 -0.76 4.40 16.18
CA LEU A 28 -1.82 3.39 16.17
C LEU A 28 -1.38 2.08 16.85
N GLU A 29 -0.14 1.66 16.63
CA GLU A 29 0.45 0.49 17.28
C GLU A 29 0.64 0.71 18.80
N ASP A 30 1.12 1.89 19.20
CA ASP A 30 1.24 2.28 20.61
C ASP A 30 -0.13 2.30 21.31
N MET A 31 -1.16 2.82 20.64
CA MET A 31 -2.52 2.79 21.19
C MET A 31 -3.06 1.36 21.31
N ALA A 32 -2.78 0.50 20.33
CA ALA A 32 -3.17 -0.90 20.36
C ALA A 32 -2.50 -1.64 21.54
N SER A 33 -1.19 -1.48 21.72
CA SER A 33 -0.43 -2.13 22.80
C SER A 33 -0.86 -1.70 24.19
N ARG A 34 -1.39 -0.48 24.34
CA ARG A 34 -1.95 0.05 25.59
C ARG A 34 -3.40 -0.37 25.85
N GLY A 35 -3.99 -1.21 24.99
CA GLY A 35 -5.36 -1.70 25.15
C GLY A 35 -6.42 -0.64 24.93
N SER A 36 -6.17 0.32 24.03
CA SER A 36 -7.15 1.34 23.66
C SER A 36 -8.47 0.71 23.22
N SER A 37 -9.59 1.27 23.67
CA SER A 37 -10.93 0.84 23.22
C SER A 37 -11.30 1.36 21.83
N ASP A 38 -10.47 2.23 21.23
CA ASP A 38 -10.69 2.73 19.88
C ASP A 38 -10.49 1.59 18.86
N LYS A 39 -11.53 1.33 18.06
CA LYS A 39 -11.49 0.31 17.01
C LYS A 39 -10.40 0.54 15.97
N MET A 40 -9.95 1.79 15.81
CA MET A 40 -8.89 2.14 14.87
C MET A 40 -7.48 1.88 15.41
N ALA A 41 -7.32 1.75 16.73
CA ALA A 41 -6.05 1.46 17.41
C ALA A 41 -5.60 0.02 17.13
N ARG A 42 -4.98 -0.18 15.98
CA ARG A 42 -4.53 -1.49 15.53
C ARG A 42 -3.14 -1.35 14.89
N PRO A 43 -2.30 -2.38 14.98
CA PRO A 43 -1.02 -2.42 14.28
C PRO A 43 -1.15 -2.12 12.78
N VAL A 44 -0.09 -1.58 12.19
CA VAL A 44 -0.06 -1.20 10.78
C VAL A 44 1.08 -1.91 10.06
N HIS A 45 0.76 -2.73 9.06
CA HIS A 45 1.71 -3.39 8.17
C HIS A 45 1.86 -2.58 6.89
N GLN A 46 3.09 -2.22 6.52
CA GLN A 46 3.34 -1.31 5.41
C GLN A 46 4.11 -2.00 4.27
N PHE A 47 3.56 -1.92 3.06
CA PHE A 47 4.16 -2.44 1.83
C PHE A 47 4.57 -1.27 0.95
N ILE A 48 5.86 -0.96 0.90
CA ILE A 48 6.39 0.21 0.21
C ILE A 48 6.98 -0.20 -1.14
N ILE A 49 6.51 0.45 -2.21
CA ILE A 49 6.99 0.25 -3.58
C ILE A 49 7.29 1.59 -4.23
N ASN A 50 8.40 1.69 -4.96
CA ASN A 50 8.57 2.75 -5.94
C ASN A 50 8.07 2.27 -7.31
N PRO A 51 6.92 2.77 -7.81
CA PRO A 51 6.32 2.28 -9.06
C PRO A 51 7.18 2.56 -10.31
N LYS A 52 8.14 3.48 -10.22
CA LYS A 52 9.08 3.77 -11.32
C LYS A 52 10.30 2.87 -11.36
N SER A 53 10.57 2.13 -10.28
CA SER A 53 11.75 1.26 -10.19
C SER A 53 11.53 -0.10 -10.83
N ILE A 54 10.31 -0.41 -11.28
CA ILE A 54 9.93 -1.67 -11.91
C ILE A 54 9.16 -1.40 -13.21
N PHE A 55 9.08 -2.39 -14.09
CA PHE A 55 8.30 -2.26 -15.31
C PHE A 55 6.80 -2.34 -15.02
N MET A 56 5.98 -1.73 -15.88
CA MET A 56 4.52 -1.73 -15.71
C MET A 56 3.95 -3.15 -15.61
N HIS A 57 4.44 -4.06 -16.44
CA HIS A 57 4.02 -5.46 -16.44
C HIS A 57 4.45 -6.21 -15.18
N GLU A 58 5.51 -5.77 -14.50
CA GLU A 58 5.90 -6.32 -13.20
C GLU A 58 5.07 -5.74 -12.07
N LEU A 59 4.59 -4.49 -12.21
CA LEU A 59 3.73 -3.85 -11.22
C LEU A 59 2.31 -4.43 -11.26
N TYR A 60 1.69 -4.49 -12.44
CA TYR A 60 0.29 -4.91 -12.62
C TYR A 60 0.11 -6.36 -13.08
N GLY A 61 1.11 -6.92 -13.74
CA GLY A 61 1.04 -8.24 -14.36
C GLY A 61 0.99 -8.17 -15.89
N GLN A 62 1.15 -9.33 -16.51
CA GLN A 62 1.03 -9.51 -17.96
C GLN A 62 0.63 -10.93 -18.31
N LEU A 63 0.10 -11.10 -19.51
CA LEU A 63 -0.07 -12.42 -20.12
C LEU A 63 1.29 -12.90 -20.66
N ASP A 64 1.74 -14.08 -20.25
CA ASP A 64 2.89 -14.73 -20.89
C ASP A 64 2.49 -15.25 -22.27
N VAL A 65 3.11 -14.71 -23.31
CA VAL A 65 2.78 -15.03 -24.71
C VAL A 65 3.10 -16.46 -25.12
N ASN A 66 3.99 -17.15 -24.39
CA ASN A 66 4.37 -18.52 -24.70
C ASN A 66 3.42 -19.53 -24.06
N THR A 67 2.96 -19.25 -22.84
CA THR A 67 2.09 -20.16 -22.08
C THR A 67 0.61 -19.78 -22.15
N ASN A 68 0.30 -18.55 -22.57
CA ASN A 68 -1.03 -17.92 -22.45
C ASN A 68 -1.55 -17.89 -21.00
N GLU A 69 -0.67 -17.87 -20.02
CA GLU A 69 -1.04 -17.77 -18.61
C GLU A 69 -0.85 -16.33 -18.11
N TRP A 70 -1.77 -15.90 -17.24
CA TRP A 70 -1.63 -14.62 -16.56
C TRP A 70 -0.58 -14.70 -15.45
N LYS A 71 0.41 -13.83 -15.52
CA LYS A 71 1.41 -13.64 -14.47
C LYS A 71 1.06 -12.38 -13.68
N ASP A 72 0.74 -12.57 -12.39
CA ASP A 72 0.45 -11.46 -11.49
C ASP A 72 1.67 -10.54 -11.32
N GLY A 73 1.39 -9.24 -11.28
CA GLY A 73 2.37 -8.23 -10.86
C GLY A 73 2.48 -8.12 -9.33
N HIS A 74 3.52 -7.42 -8.88
CA HIS A 74 3.82 -7.19 -7.47
C HIS A 74 2.64 -6.55 -6.72
N LEU A 75 1.93 -5.61 -7.34
CA LEU A 75 0.79 -4.96 -6.69
C LEU A 75 -0.35 -5.94 -6.44
N ALA A 76 -0.65 -6.80 -7.42
CA ALA A 76 -1.69 -7.82 -7.28
C ALA A 76 -1.34 -8.84 -6.19
N ILE A 77 -0.07 -9.27 -6.13
CA ILE A 77 0.42 -10.20 -5.10
C ILE A 77 0.30 -9.58 -3.70
N ILE A 78 0.75 -8.33 -3.53
CA ILE A 78 0.65 -7.61 -2.25
C ILE A 78 -0.80 -7.43 -1.84
N ALA A 79 -1.67 -7.00 -2.76
CA ALA A 79 -3.09 -6.81 -2.47
C ALA A 79 -3.76 -8.13 -2.01
N LYS A 80 -3.46 -9.25 -2.68
CA LYS A 80 -3.94 -10.58 -2.26
C LYS A 80 -3.45 -10.95 -0.86
N ASN A 81 -2.20 -10.62 -0.52
CA ASN A 81 -1.65 -10.86 0.82
C ASN A 81 -2.34 -9.98 1.87
N CYS A 82 -2.60 -8.71 1.58
CA CYS A 82 -3.34 -7.81 2.48
C CYS A 82 -4.76 -8.32 2.76
N VAL A 83 -5.46 -8.83 1.73
CA VAL A 83 -6.81 -9.40 1.88
C VAL A 83 -6.78 -10.64 2.78
N LYS A 84 -5.85 -11.57 2.55
CA LYS A 84 -5.68 -12.76 3.41
C LYS A 84 -5.34 -12.37 4.85
N ALA A 85 -4.43 -11.42 5.04
CA ALA A 85 -4.07 -10.93 6.38
C ALA A 85 -5.28 -10.32 7.11
N ALA A 86 -6.19 -9.66 6.39
CA ALA A 86 -7.42 -9.10 6.96
C ALA A 86 -8.46 -10.16 7.36
N GLU A 87 -8.36 -11.40 6.87
CA GLU A 87 -9.19 -12.53 7.31
C GLU A 87 -8.68 -13.13 8.62
N GLU A 88 -7.35 -13.08 8.84
CA GLU A 88 -6.68 -13.64 10.02
C GLU A 88 -6.58 -12.65 11.18
N SER A 89 -6.34 -11.38 10.86
CA SER A 89 -6.15 -10.29 11.81
C SER A 89 -6.94 -9.07 11.40
N ASN A 90 -7.21 -8.22 12.39
CA ASN A 90 -7.91 -6.96 12.21
C ASN A 90 -6.95 -5.80 11.91
N ASP A 91 -5.64 -6.06 11.78
CA ASP A 91 -4.59 -5.06 11.56
C ASP A 91 -4.79 -4.25 10.27
N HIS A 92 -4.21 -3.05 10.23
CA HIS A 92 -4.19 -2.24 9.02
C HIS A 92 -3.10 -2.75 8.07
N SER A 93 -3.40 -2.81 6.79
CA SER A 93 -2.41 -3.01 5.73
C SER A 93 -2.37 -1.79 4.82
N TRP A 94 -1.22 -1.12 4.73
CA TRP A 94 -1.01 0.05 3.87
C TRP A 94 -0.09 -0.30 2.71
N ILE A 95 -0.57 -0.07 1.48
CA ILE A 95 0.26 -0.14 0.28
C ILE A 95 0.69 1.29 -0.06
N VAL A 96 1.99 1.55 -0.02
CA VAL A 96 2.58 2.88 -0.15
C VAL A 96 3.37 2.95 -1.45
N PHE A 97 2.98 3.87 -2.34
CA PHE A 97 3.74 4.17 -3.55
C PHE A 97 4.69 5.33 -3.28
N ASP A 98 5.95 5.02 -2.94
CA ASP A 98 7.00 6.00 -2.65
C ASP A 98 7.85 6.25 -3.90
N GLY A 99 7.34 7.13 -4.76
CA GLY A 99 7.98 7.51 -6.00
C GLY A 99 7.18 8.61 -6.71
N PRO A 100 7.69 9.13 -7.83
CA PRO A 100 6.96 10.13 -8.58
C PRO A 100 5.71 9.51 -9.24
N VAL A 101 4.62 10.27 -9.19
CA VAL A 101 3.37 9.91 -9.87
C VAL A 101 3.51 10.25 -11.35
N ASP A 102 3.19 9.30 -12.22
CA ASP A 102 3.05 9.54 -13.66
C ASP A 102 1.74 8.96 -14.16
N THR A 103 1.30 9.43 -15.33
CA THR A 103 0.01 9.07 -15.92
C THR A 103 -0.09 7.59 -16.28
N LEU A 104 1.01 6.94 -16.67
CA LEU A 104 0.96 5.56 -17.16
C LEU A 104 0.49 4.62 -16.06
N TRP A 105 1.12 4.68 -14.88
CA TRP A 105 0.79 3.72 -13.82
C TRP A 105 -0.46 4.13 -13.05
N ILE A 106 -0.64 5.42 -12.77
CA ILE A 106 -1.76 5.86 -11.94
C ILE A 106 -3.11 5.64 -12.63
N GLU A 107 -3.18 5.72 -13.96
CA GLU A 107 -4.41 5.45 -14.71
C GLU A 107 -4.80 3.97 -14.61
N SER A 108 -3.82 3.07 -14.63
CA SER A 108 -4.05 1.63 -14.46
C SER A 108 -4.57 1.27 -13.05
N MET A 109 -4.40 2.16 -12.07
CA MET A 109 -4.94 2.01 -10.71
C MET A 109 -6.40 2.46 -10.57
N ASN A 110 -6.89 3.30 -11.47
CA ASN A 110 -8.26 3.85 -11.39
C ASN A 110 -9.31 2.86 -11.91
N SER A 111 -8.89 1.73 -12.49
CA SER A 111 -9.77 0.66 -12.99
C SER A 111 -10.02 -0.37 -11.90
#